data_AF-I3CLX1-F1
#
_entry.id   AF-I3CLX1-F1
#
_cell.length_a   1.000
_cell.length_b   1.000
_cell.length_c   1.000
_cell.angle_alpha   90.00
_cell.angle_beta   90.00
_cell.angle_gamma   90.00
#
_symmetry.space_group_name_H-M   'P 1'
#
loop_
_entity.id
_entity.type
_entity.pdbx_description
1 polymer ?
#
loop_
_entity_poly.entity_id
_entity_poly.type
_entity_poly.pdbx_seq_one_letter_code
_entity_poly.pdbx_strand_id
1 'polypeptide(L)'
;MDLIKEVFQDLSKNRQLLRTEINDNNDGNERSIVYLNYDFSLSEKLKIELSNLIHYFQMYRRALGEHDRLAALFMITCAGDLARTLSDVFGGIEDAIDKVMYRDLRFSWPSVPEGYKIPQPLLVAAKDKLKCMADFGSAADHDVLMFWESSGGKIEVVKKDSVDVIRKTFIESAESIGVSRKEMNESMDENDHFEWCIDYRHCLGEQLEVDLDELLLFLEAHRIAIQQNDQLAAYITLLYCGIHAQNVSGFFLNIKDEVDRVAVLDKRFSWPPRQPRLGG
;
A
#
# COMPACT_ATOMS: atom_id res chain seq x y z
N MET A 1 -8.88 6.81 1.05
CA MET A 1 -8.16 6.18 2.18
C MET A 1 -8.60 6.70 3.53
N ASP A 2 -8.99 7.96 3.68
CA ASP A 2 -9.47 8.50 4.97
C ASP A 2 -10.71 7.80 5.54
N LEU A 3 -11.52 7.14 4.71
CA LEU A 3 -12.59 6.23 5.15
C LEU A 3 -12.09 5.17 6.15
N ILE A 4 -10.83 4.73 6.04
CA ILE A 4 -10.22 3.77 6.97
C ILE A 4 -10.22 4.35 8.38
N LYS A 5 -9.81 5.61 8.52
CA LYS A 5 -9.79 6.31 9.80
C LYS A 5 -11.19 6.45 10.37
N GLU A 6 -12.17 6.77 9.55
CA GLU A 6 -13.57 6.85 9.97
C GLU A 6 -14.07 5.51 10.51
N VAL A 7 -13.81 4.41 9.80
CA VAL A 7 -14.21 3.07 10.24
C VAL A 7 -13.58 2.71 11.60
N PHE A 8 -12.28 2.95 11.79
CA PHE A 8 -11.63 2.69 13.08
C PHE A 8 -12.10 3.62 14.20
N GLN A 9 -12.42 4.88 13.89
CA GLN A 9 -13.05 5.79 14.85
C GLN A 9 -14.46 5.33 15.25
N ASP A 10 -15.24 4.81 14.32
CA ASP A 10 -16.59 4.35 14.62
C ASP A 10 -16.58 3.02 15.39
N LEU A 11 -15.64 2.13 15.06
CA LEU A 11 -15.39 0.90 15.83
C LEU A 11 -14.99 1.22 17.28
N SER A 12 -14.16 2.24 17.50
CA SER A 12 -13.78 2.67 18.86
C SER A 12 -14.93 3.37 19.60
N LYS A 13 -15.67 4.30 18.97
CA LYS A 13 -16.82 4.98 19.59
C LYS A 13 -17.92 4.01 20.03
N ASN A 14 -18.26 3.03 19.18
CA ASN A 14 -19.32 2.06 19.46
C ASN A 14 -19.02 1.15 20.65
N ARG A 15 -17.77 1.11 21.12
CA ARG A 15 -17.33 0.23 22.23
C ARG A 15 -16.80 0.99 23.45
N GLN A 16 -17.12 2.29 23.57
CA GLN A 16 -16.68 3.16 24.69
C GLN A 16 -15.15 3.19 24.87
N LEU A 17 -14.40 3.09 23.77
CA LEU A 17 -12.98 3.37 23.75
C LEU A 17 -12.78 4.88 23.81
N LEU A 18 -12.81 5.43 25.02
CA LEU A 18 -12.49 6.82 25.29
C LEU A 18 -11.07 7.12 24.78
N ARG A 19 -10.94 8.22 24.02
CA ARG A 19 -9.72 8.82 23.44
C ARG A 19 -8.48 8.83 24.35
N THR A 20 -8.63 8.65 25.65
CA THR A 20 -7.56 8.68 26.65
C THR A 20 -6.66 7.44 26.63
N GLU A 21 -7.15 6.23 26.30
CA GLU A 21 -6.26 5.03 26.28
C GLU A 21 -5.38 4.93 25.03
N ILE A 22 -5.74 5.58 23.92
CA ILE A 22 -4.97 5.53 22.67
C ILE A 22 -3.69 6.38 22.75
N ASN A 23 -3.63 7.34 23.68
CA ASN A 23 -2.45 8.19 23.89
C ASN A 23 -1.64 7.84 25.15
N ASP A 24 -2.21 7.13 26.13
CA ASP A 24 -1.57 6.88 27.43
C ASP A 24 -0.96 5.49 27.60
N ASN A 25 -1.28 4.54 26.72
CA ASN A 25 -0.45 3.37 26.67
C ASN A 25 0.86 3.82 25.96
N ASN A 26 1.87 3.99 26.81
CA ASN A 26 3.29 4.12 26.50
C ASN A 26 3.99 2.94 27.18
N ASP A 27 3.36 1.76 27.12
CA ASP A 27 3.98 0.51 27.53
C ASP A 27 4.92 0.12 26.39
N GLY A 28 6.17 -0.21 26.67
CA GLY A 28 7.28 -0.25 25.71
C GLY A 28 7.19 -1.24 24.53
N ASN A 29 6.00 -1.71 24.15
CA ASN A 29 5.70 -2.57 23.02
C ASN A 29 4.68 -1.96 22.03
N GLU A 30 4.51 -0.64 22.08
CA GLU A 30 3.33 0.08 21.60
C GLU A 30 3.55 0.89 20.32
N ARG A 31 3.99 0.20 19.27
CA ARG A 31 4.10 0.82 17.94
C ARG A 31 2.82 0.73 17.11
N SER A 32 1.82 -0.05 17.51
CA SER A 32 0.77 -0.47 16.55
C SER A 32 -0.32 0.56 16.26
N ILE A 33 -0.74 1.40 17.22
CA ILE A 33 -1.86 2.35 16.96
C ILE A 33 -1.37 3.75 16.52
N VAL A 34 -0.07 4.05 16.64
CA VAL A 34 0.51 5.36 16.24
C VAL A 34 0.41 5.62 14.72
N TYR A 35 0.18 4.59 13.91
CA TYR A 35 0.14 4.69 12.43
C TYR A 35 -1.09 5.41 11.87
N LEU A 36 -2.24 5.31 12.55
CA LEU A 36 -3.44 6.06 12.17
C LEU A 36 -3.43 7.43 12.82
N ASN A 37 -2.32 8.18 12.72
CA ASN A 37 -2.28 9.56 13.18
C ASN A 37 -3.47 10.32 12.56
N TYR A 38 -4.47 10.61 13.40
CA TYR A 38 -5.76 11.16 12.98
C TYR A 38 -5.66 12.63 12.57
N ASP A 39 -4.51 13.27 12.82
CA ASP A 39 -4.29 14.69 12.54
C ASP A 39 -3.93 14.96 11.06
N PHE A 40 -3.61 13.92 10.29
CA PHE A 40 -3.24 14.04 8.87
C PHE A 40 -4.16 13.23 7.96
N SER A 41 -4.31 13.60 6.69
CA SER A 41 -5.03 12.76 5.71
C SER A 41 -4.13 11.57 5.29
N LEU A 42 -4.67 10.35 5.39
CA LEU A 42 -4.02 9.15 4.88
C LEU A 42 -3.97 9.14 3.36
N SER A 43 -5.01 9.67 2.72
CA SER A 43 -5.05 9.83 1.27
C SER A 43 -3.98 10.80 0.77
N GLU A 44 -3.84 11.94 1.44
CA GLU A 44 -2.80 12.94 1.10
C GLU A 44 -1.40 12.36 1.31
N LYS A 45 -1.17 11.67 2.45
CA LYS A 45 0.11 10.98 2.70
C LYS A 45 0.43 9.97 1.61
N LEU A 46 -0.50 9.07 1.29
CA LEU A 46 -0.31 8.07 0.24
C LEU A 46 0.03 8.72 -1.11
N LYS A 47 -0.70 9.77 -1.48
CA LYS A 47 -0.47 10.51 -2.72
C LYS A 47 0.92 11.15 -2.76
N ILE A 48 1.32 11.85 -1.70
CA ILE A 48 2.61 12.53 -1.61
C ILE A 48 3.74 11.50 -1.72
N GLU A 49 3.68 10.43 -0.92
CA GLU A 49 4.73 9.43 -0.89
C GLU A 49 4.81 8.64 -2.21
N LEU A 50 3.67 8.29 -2.83
CA LEU A 50 3.66 7.65 -4.15
C LEU A 50 4.23 8.57 -5.24
N SER A 51 3.88 9.85 -5.21
CA SER A 51 4.40 10.84 -6.16
C SER A 51 5.90 11.01 -6.01
N ASN A 52 6.39 11.07 -4.76
CA ASN A 52 7.82 11.12 -4.46
C ASN A 52 8.53 9.84 -4.94
N LEU A 53 7.95 8.66 -4.69
CA LEU A 53 8.50 7.39 -5.15
C LEU A 53 8.70 7.40 -6.67
N ILE A 54 7.66 7.73 -7.43
CA ILE A 54 7.69 7.86 -8.89
C ILE A 54 8.76 8.87 -9.32
N HIS A 55 8.83 10.02 -8.65
CA HIS A 55 9.82 11.06 -8.94
C HIS A 55 11.26 10.56 -8.76
N TYR A 56 11.56 9.84 -7.67
CA TYR A 56 12.90 9.31 -7.44
C TYR A 56 13.30 8.26 -8.49
N PHE A 57 12.37 7.41 -8.95
CA PHE A 57 12.65 6.50 -10.07
C PHE A 57 12.92 7.25 -11.39
N GLN A 58 12.22 8.34 -11.66
CA GLN A 58 12.50 9.20 -12.82
C GLN A 58 13.88 9.87 -12.73
N MET A 59 14.24 10.38 -11.55
CA MET A 59 15.54 11.01 -11.30
C MET A 59 16.69 10.00 -11.35
N TYR A 60 16.48 8.78 -10.87
CA TYR A 60 17.42 7.67 -11.03
C TYR A 60 17.74 7.42 -12.52
N ARG A 61 16.71 7.24 -13.35
CA ARG A 61 16.89 6.99 -14.79
C ARG A 61 17.63 8.15 -15.48
N ARG A 62 17.27 9.39 -15.13
CA ARG A 62 17.94 10.58 -15.63
C ARG A 62 19.42 10.61 -15.25
N ALA A 63 19.73 10.37 -13.97
CA ALA A 63 21.11 10.36 -13.48
C ALA A 63 21.96 9.28 -14.18
N LEU A 64 21.39 8.10 -14.44
CA LEU A 64 22.07 7.08 -15.25
C LEU A 64 22.36 7.54 -16.68
N GLY A 65 21.39 8.21 -17.33
CA GLY A 65 21.57 8.78 -18.67
C GLY A 65 22.62 9.89 -18.73
N GLU A 66 22.81 10.62 -17.64
CA GLU A 66 23.83 11.65 -17.48
C GLU A 66 25.17 11.08 -16.96
N HIS A 67 25.28 9.75 -16.83
CA HIS A 67 26.43 9.03 -16.26
C HIS A 67 26.79 9.41 -14.80
N ASP A 68 25.87 10.03 -14.07
CA ASP A 68 26.02 10.34 -12.65
C ASP A 68 25.58 9.15 -11.78
N ARG A 69 26.49 8.19 -11.62
CA ARG A 69 26.22 6.95 -10.85
C ARG A 69 26.02 7.20 -9.36
N LEU A 70 26.57 8.29 -8.81
CA LEU A 70 26.40 8.62 -7.40
C LEU A 70 25.01 9.19 -7.15
N ALA A 71 24.55 10.12 -7.99
CA ALA A 71 23.18 10.59 -7.95
C ALA A 71 22.20 9.45 -8.19
N ALA A 72 22.45 8.56 -9.16
CA ALA A 72 21.61 7.39 -9.38
C ALA A 72 21.51 6.52 -8.11
N LEU A 73 22.65 6.14 -7.50
CA LEU A 73 22.63 5.35 -6.26
C LEU A 73 21.84 6.04 -5.13
N PHE A 74 22.00 7.37 -4.99
CA PHE A 74 21.26 8.14 -4.00
C PHE A 74 19.75 8.09 -4.26
N MET A 75 19.33 8.37 -5.50
CA MET A 75 17.91 8.40 -5.87
C MET A 75 17.23 7.04 -5.70
N ILE A 76 17.88 5.94 -6.11
CA ILE A 76 17.29 4.60 -5.93
C ILE A 76 17.20 4.20 -4.46
N THR A 77 18.17 4.60 -3.63
CA THR A 77 18.10 4.36 -2.18
C THR A 77 16.94 5.12 -1.55
N CYS A 78 16.75 6.41 -1.91
CA CYS A 78 15.60 7.19 -1.45
C CYS A 78 14.26 6.59 -1.90
N ALA A 79 14.20 6.04 -3.13
CA ALA A 79 13.02 5.31 -3.59
C ALA A 79 12.74 4.07 -2.72
N GLY A 80 13.76 3.33 -2.30
CA GLY A 80 13.61 2.19 -1.38
C GLY A 80 13.06 2.59 -0.01
N ASP A 81 13.55 3.69 0.57
CA ASP A 81 13.06 4.22 1.85
C ASP A 81 11.58 4.63 1.76
N LEU A 82 11.16 5.24 0.64
CA LEU A 82 9.76 5.60 0.38
C LEU A 82 8.87 4.37 0.16
N ALA A 83 9.35 3.38 -0.59
CA ALA A 83 8.63 2.12 -0.78
C ALA A 83 8.42 1.41 0.57
N ARG A 84 9.44 1.40 1.44
CA ARG A 84 9.28 0.91 2.82
C ARG A 84 8.23 1.71 3.59
N THR A 85 8.29 3.04 3.53
CA THR A 85 7.34 3.92 4.22
C THR A 85 5.90 3.64 3.76
N LEU A 86 5.68 3.44 2.47
CA LEU A 86 4.38 3.07 1.92
C LEU A 86 3.93 1.68 2.39
N SER A 87 4.82 0.69 2.35
CA SER A 87 4.54 -0.66 2.89
C SER A 87 4.12 -0.59 4.37
N ASP A 88 4.85 0.15 5.19
CA ASP A 88 4.56 0.30 6.62
C ASP A 88 3.18 0.94 6.88
N VAL A 89 2.73 1.86 6.01
CA VAL A 89 1.38 2.45 6.11
C VAL A 89 0.30 1.37 5.98
N PHE A 90 0.41 0.48 5.00
CA PHE A 90 -0.57 -0.58 4.78
C PHE A 90 -0.42 -1.75 5.76
N GLY A 91 0.81 -2.08 6.17
CA GLY A 91 1.06 -3.00 7.27
C GLY A 91 0.46 -2.51 8.59
N GLY A 92 0.49 -1.19 8.85
CA GLY A 92 -0.19 -0.61 10.01
C GLY A 92 -1.72 -0.73 9.94
N ILE A 93 -2.32 -0.66 8.74
CA ILE A 93 -3.76 -0.91 8.57
C ILE A 93 -4.08 -2.37 8.85
N GLU A 94 -3.29 -3.29 8.30
CA GLU A 94 -3.46 -4.73 8.51
C GLU A 94 -3.32 -5.10 9.99
N ASP A 95 -2.30 -4.62 10.70
CA ASP A 95 -2.14 -4.88 12.15
C ASP A 95 -3.29 -4.26 12.97
N ALA A 96 -3.81 -3.08 12.57
CA ALA A 96 -4.99 -2.50 13.21
C ALA A 96 -6.24 -3.37 13.03
N ILE A 97 -6.42 -3.95 11.83
CA ILE A 97 -7.49 -4.91 11.54
C ILE A 97 -7.31 -6.18 12.38
N ASP A 98 -6.12 -6.78 12.38
CA ASP A 98 -5.81 -8.00 13.14
C ASP A 98 -6.05 -7.79 14.64
N LYS A 99 -5.69 -6.60 15.16
CA LYS A 99 -5.98 -6.23 16.55
C LYS A 99 -7.49 -6.22 16.85
N VAL A 100 -8.29 -5.58 16.01
CA VAL A 100 -9.76 -5.53 16.15
C VAL A 100 -10.40 -6.91 16.01
N MET A 101 -9.82 -7.77 15.17
CA MET A 101 -10.39 -9.08 14.87
C MET A 101 -10.06 -10.14 15.91
N TYR A 102 -8.83 -10.15 16.42
CA TYR A 102 -8.31 -11.30 17.16
C TYR A 102 -7.66 -10.97 18.51
N ARG A 103 -7.09 -9.77 18.67
CA ARG A 103 -6.24 -9.46 19.84
C ARG A 103 -6.94 -8.64 20.91
N ASP A 104 -7.87 -7.77 20.53
CA ASP A 104 -8.59 -6.90 21.47
C ASP A 104 -9.90 -7.54 21.95
N LEU A 105 -9.90 -8.02 23.19
CA LEU A 105 -11.01 -8.73 23.84
C LEU A 105 -12.31 -7.91 23.95
N ARG A 106 -12.25 -6.59 23.70
CA ARG A 106 -13.45 -5.73 23.67
C ARG A 106 -14.27 -5.95 22.40
N PHE A 107 -13.67 -6.52 21.35
CA PHE A 107 -14.36 -6.93 20.15
C PHE A 107 -14.78 -8.39 20.28
N SER A 108 -16.06 -8.65 20.01
CA SER A 108 -16.63 -9.99 19.94
C SER A 108 -17.34 -10.12 18.61
N TRP A 109 -16.83 -11.03 17.78
CA TRP A 109 -17.37 -11.32 16.46
C TRP A 109 -18.19 -12.62 16.47
N PRO A 110 -19.24 -12.74 15.65
CA PRO A 110 -20.00 -13.98 15.54
C PRO A 110 -19.14 -15.11 14.93
N SER A 111 -19.48 -16.36 15.23
CA SER A 111 -18.86 -17.50 14.57
C SER A 111 -19.24 -17.53 13.09
N VAL A 112 -18.28 -17.84 12.23
CA VAL A 112 -18.47 -17.93 10.78
C VAL A 112 -18.97 -19.33 10.42
N PRO A 113 -20.17 -19.48 9.84
CA PRO A 113 -20.63 -20.76 9.32
C PRO A 113 -19.75 -21.24 8.16
N GLU A 114 -19.56 -22.55 8.05
CA GLU A 114 -18.83 -23.13 6.92
C GLU A 114 -19.51 -22.76 5.58
N GLY A 115 -18.70 -22.29 4.62
CA GLY A 115 -19.18 -21.88 3.30
C GLY A 115 -19.96 -20.55 3.27
N TYR A 116 -19.96 -19.77 4.36
CA TYR A 116 -20.55 -18.44 4.35
C TYR A 116 -19.92 -17.55 3.25
N LYS A 117 -20.77 -16.79 2.56
CA LYS A 117 -20.36 -15.81 1.55
C LYS A 117 -20.96 -14.46 1.90
N ILE A 118 -20.18 -13.41 1.67
CA ILE A 118 -20.68 -12.03 1.79
C ILE A 118 -21.90 -11.88 0.86
N PRO A 119 -23.03 -11.34 1.35
CA PRO A 119 -24.21 -11.13 0.52
C PRO A 119 -23.88 -10.26 -0.71
N GLN A 120 -24.19 -10.75 -1.92
CA GLN A 120 -23.94 -9.98 -3.14
C GLN A 120 -24.59 -8.59 -3.15
N PRO A 121 -25.83 -8.39 -2.65
CA PRO A 121 -26.43 -7.06 -2.56
C PRO A 121 -25.60 -6.07 -1.72
N LEU A 122 -24.87 -6.55 -0.71
CA LEU A 122 -23.99 -5.72 0.11
C LEU A 122 -22.80 -5.21 -0.72
N LEU A 123 -22.15 -6.10 -1.47
CA LEU A 123 -21.02 -5.74 -2.34
C LEU A 123 -21.44 -4.79 -3.46
N VAL A 124 -22.64 -5.00 -4.04
CA VAL A 124 -23.21 -4.08 -5.02
C VAL A 124 -23.46 -2.71 -4.41
N ALA A 125 -24.07 -2.65 -3.22
CA ALA A 125 -24.32 -1.39 -2.51
C ALA A 125 -23.01 -0.65 -2.16
N ALA A 126 -21.98 -1.38 -1.75
CA ALA A 126 -20.65 -0.81 -1.47
C ALA A 126 -20.01 -0.24 -2.74
N LYS A 127 -20.04 -1.00 -3.84
CA LYS A 127 -19.55 -0.54 -5.14
C LYS A 127 -20.30 0.68 -5.64
N ASP A 128 -21.62 0.72 -5.49
CA ASP A 128 -22.43 1.87 -5.90
C ASP A 128 -22.18 3.09 -5.02
N LYS A 129 -21.96 2.91 -3.71
CA LYS A 129 -21.50 3.99 -2.80
C LYS A 129 -20.16 4.57 -3.24
N LEU A 130 -19.17 3.73 -3.56
CA LEU A 130 -17.87 4.17 -4.06
C LEU A 130 -18.00 4.92 -5.40
N LYS A 131 -18.89 4.45 -6.28
CA LYS A 131 -19.19 5.18 -7.52
C LYS A 131 -19.82 6.55 -7.29
N CYS A 132 -20.74 6.65 -6.34
CA CYS A 132 -21.39 7.92 -6.00
C CYS A 132 -20.45 8.88 -5.27
N MET A 133 -19.41 8.37 -4.61
CA MET A 133 -18.33 9.22 -4.09
C MET A 133 -17.59 9.85 -5.27
N ALA A 134 -17.22 9.05 -6.27
CA ALA A 134 -16.63 9.50 -7.52
C ALA A 134 -17.55 10.43 -8.31
N ASP A 135 -17.25 11.74 -8.25
CA ASP A 135 -17.78 12.73 -9.17
C ASP A 135 -17.25 12.44 -10.59
N PHE A 136 -17.84 11.41 -11.21
CA PHE A 136 -17.36 10.71 -12.40
C PHE A 136 -17.46 11.53 -13.69
N GLY A 137 -17.90 12.79 -13.61
CA GLY A 137 -18.22 13.62 -14.76
C GLY A 137 -17.08 13.87 -15.76
N SER A 138 -15.81 13.66 -15.37
CA SER A 138 -14.66 13.87 -16.27
C SER A 138 -13.57 12.78 -16.23
N ALA A 139 -13.78 11.66 -15.53
CA ALA A 139 -12.70 10.68 -15.27
C ALA A 139 -12.97 9.28 -15.83
N ALA A 140 -14.13 9.04 -16.44
CA ALA A 140 -14.55 7.72 -16.95
C ALA A 140 -13.70 7.20 -18.14
N ASP A 141 -12.79 8.02 -18.68
CA ASP A 141 -11.94 7.71 -19.84
C ASP A 141 -10.43 7.70 -19.51
N HIS A 142 -10.04 7.68 -18.24
CA HIS A 142 -8.65 7.96 -17.85
C HIS A 142 -7.94 6.76 -17.19
N ASP A 143 -6.77 6.43 -17.73
CA ASP A 143 -5.79 5.47 -17.24
C ASP A 143 -5.11 5.99 -15.94
N VAL A 144 -5.89 6.10 -14.87
CA VAL A 144 -5.49 6.83 -13.66
C VAL A 144 -5.94 6.15 -12.36
N LEU A 145 -5.10 6.25 -11.33
CA LEU A 145 -5.39 5.99 -9.92
C LEU A 145 -6.06 7.22 -9.30
N MET A 146 -7.17 7.00 -8.62
CA MET A 146 -7.93 8.06 -7.94
C MET A 146 -7.68 8.04 -6.44
N PHE A 147 -7.29 9.18 -5.88
CA PHE A 147 -7.12 9.39 -4.44
C PHE A 147 -8.19 10.35 -3.93
N TRP A 148 -8.80 9.97 -2.81
CA TRP A 148 -9.96 10.65 -2.20
C TRP A 148 -9.54 11.54 -1.04
N GLU A 149 -9.69 12.86 -1.15
CA GLU A 149 -9.52 13.77 -0.01
C GLU A 149 -10.87 13.97 0.73
N SER A 150 -10.97 13.48 1.97
CA SER A 150 -12.24 13.47 2.72
C SER A 150 -12.75 14.85 3.13
N SER A 151 -11.87 15.85 3.25
CA SER A 151 -12.22 17.18 3.76
C SER A 151 -12.78 18.13 2.69
N GLY A 152 -12.58 17.84 1.41
CA GLY A 152 -12.94 18.76 0.31
C GLY A 152 -13.69 18.13 -0.87
N GLY A 153 -13.89 16.80 -0.89
CA GLY A 153 -14.51 16.11 -2.03
C GLY A 153 -13.70 16.20 -3.33
N LYS A 154 -12.42 16.59 -3.24
CA LYS A 154 -11.53 16.73 -4.38
C LYS A 154 -10.97 15.37 -4.74
N ILE A 155 -11.15 14.97 -6.00
CA ILE A 155 -10.51 13.79 -6.59
C ILE A 155 -9.17 14.24 -7.15
N GLU A 156 -8.10 13.62 -6.70
CA GLU A 156 -6.78 13.81 -7.27
C GLU A 156 -6.27 12.52 -7.91
N VAL A 157 -5.51 12.68 -8.97
CA VAL A 157 -5.36 11.65 -10.00
C VAL A 157 -3.89 11.43 -10.31
N VAL A 158 -3.42 10.19 -10.20
CA VAL A 158 -2.07 9.76 -10.61
C VAL A 158 -2.21 8.82 -11.79
N LYS A 159 -1.50 9.03 -12.90
CA LYS A 159 -1.62 8.13 -14.07
C LYS A 159 -1.09 6.73 -13.75
N LYS A 160 -1.79 5.67 -14.13
CA LYS A 160 -1.32 4.29 -13.87
C LYS A 160 0.02 4.04 -14.55
N ASP A 161 0.17 4.51 -15.78
CA ASP A 161 1.43 4.54 -16.54
C ASP A 161 2.59 5.23 -15.79
N SER A 162 2.31 6.16 -14.89
CA SER A 162 3.37 6.83 -14.11
C SER A 162 3.94 5.92 -13.02
N VAL A 163 3.14 5.00 -12.46
CA VAL A 163 3.62 3.95 -11.54
C VAL A 163 4.46 2.92 -12.31
N ASP A 164 4.09 2.64 -13.56
CA ASP A 164 4.83 1.69 -14.41
C ASP A 164 6.27 2.13 -14.74
N VAL A 165 6.64 3.40 -14.46
CA VAL A 165 8.03 3.85 -14.52
C VAL A 165 8.94 3.00 -13.62
N ILE A 166 8.42 2.52 -12.48
CA ILE A 166 9.15 1.71 -11.51
C ILE A 166 9.57 0.39 -12.17
N ARG A 167 8.60 -0.32 -12.75
CA ARG A 167 8.83 -1.58 -13.47
C ARG A 167 9.81 -1.40 -14.62
N LYS A 168 9.60 -0.37 -15.45
CA LYS A 168 10.48 -0.04 -16.59
C LYS A 168 11.91 0.23 -16.12
N THR A 169 12.07 0.94 -14.99
CA THR A 169 13.39 1.20 -14.39
C THR A 169 14.12 -0.08 -14.07
N PHE A 170 13.47 -1.01 -13.36
CA PHE A 170 14.12 -2.26 -12.97
C PHE A 170 14.49 -3.14 -14.17
N ILE A 171 13.64 -3.18 -15.20
CA ILE A 171 13.96 -3.88 -16.45
C ILE A 171 15.22 -3.28 -17.09
N GLU A 172 15.29 -1.95 -17.24
CA GLU A 172 16.46 -1.27 -17.82
C GLU A 172 17.73 -1.50 -16.99
N SER A 173 17.62 -1.45 -15.66
CA SER A 173 18.73 -1.73 -14.75
C SER A 173 19.22 -3.17 -14.88
N ALA A 174 18.31 -4.15 -14.91
CA ALA A 174 18.64 -5.57 -15.08
C ALA A 174 19.31 -5.83 -16.43
N GLU A 175 18.75 -5.29 -17.52
CA GLU A 175 19.31 -5.42 -18.86
C GLU A 175 20.74 -4.84 -18.93
N SER A 176 21.02 -3.75 -18.20
CA SER A 176 22.36 -3.14 -18.17
C SER A 176 23.46 -4.03 -17.57
N ILE A 177 23.08 -5.03 -16.77
CA ILE A 177 23.98 -6.03 -16.18
C ILE A 177 23.85 -7.42 -16.85
N GLY A 178 23.14 -7.49 -17.97
CA GLY A 178 22.98 -8.72 -18.76
C GLY A 178 21.88 -9.66 -18.24
N VAL A 179 21.00 -9.21 -17.34
CA VAL A 179 19.86 -9.99 -16.85
C VAL A 179 18.67 -9.76 -17.78
N SER A 180 18.09 -10.83 -18.31
CA SER A 180 16.91 -10.74 -19.18
C SER A 180 15.61 -10.69 -18.38
N ARG A 181 14.54 -10.11 -18.95
CA ARG A 181 13.20 -10.16 -18.33
C ARG A 181 12.72 -11.59 -18.06
N LYS A 182 13.11 -12.56 -18.89
CA LYS A 182 12.78 -13.96 -18.65
C LYS A 182 13.45 -14.47 -17.39
N GLU A 183 14.75 -14.19 -17.24
CA GLU A 183 15.51 -14.50 -16.03
C GLU A 183 14.87 -13.86 -14.81
N MET A 184 14.50 -12.57 -14.87
CA MET A 184 13.82 -11.90 -13.74
C MET A 184 12.55 -12.63 -13.28
N ASN A 185 11.72 -13.14 -14.20
CA ASN A 185 10.47 -13.82 -13.86
C ASN A 185 10.64 -15.30 -13.45
N GLU A 186 11.79 -15.92 -13.71
CA GLU A 186 12.00 -17.37 -13.54
C GLU A 186 13.12 -17.72 -12.54
N SER A 187 14.00 -16.77 -12.21
CA SER A 187 15.13 -17.00 -11.31
C SER A 187 14.67 -17.19 -9.87
N MET A 188 15.08 -18.32 -9.27
CA MET A 188 14.88 -18.66 -7.87
C MET A 188 16.23 -18.69 -7.15
N ASP A 189 16.25 -18.30 -5.89
CA ASP A 189 17.41 -18.41 -5.00
C ASP A 189 17.54 -19.84 -4.43
N GLU A 190 18.52 -20.04 -3.54
CA GLU A 190 18.78 -21.32 -2.88
C GLU A 190 17.66 -21.81 -1.94
N ASN A 191 16.71 -20.94 -1.61
CA ASN A 191 15.58 -21.20 -0.73
C ASN A 191 14.26 -21.30 -1.51
N ASP A 192 14.32 -21.46 -2.84
CA ASP A 192 13.16 -21.47 -3.73
C ASP A 192 12.32 -20.17 -3.69
N HIS A 193 12.94 -19.04 -3.31
CA HIS A 193 12.31 -17.73 -3.42
C HIS A 193 12.66 -17.06 -4.73
N PHE A 194 11.71 -16.32 -5.31
CA PHE A 194 12.00 -15.52 -6.48
C PHE A 194 13.08 -14.49 -6.16
N GLU A 195 14.12 -14.49 -6.99
CA GLU A 195 15.17 -13.49 -6.85
C GLU A 195 14.62 -12.08 -7.09
N TRP A 196 13.78 -11.91 -8.11
CA TRP A 196 13.09 -10.65 -8.40
C TRP A 196 11.64 -10.78 -7.93
N CYS A 197 11.21 -9.87 -7.06
CA CYS A 197 9.94 -9.92 -6.35
C CYS A 197 8.78 -9.26 -7.13
N ILE A 198 9.07 -8.52 -8.20
CA ILE A 198 8.05 -7.91 -9.06
C ILE A 198 7.65 -8.85 -10.21
N ASP A 199 6.35 -9.00 -10.47
CA ASP A 199 5.87 -9.63 -11.70
C ASP A 199 6.00 -8.67 -12.89
N TYR A 200 7.01 -8.89 -13.74
CA TYR A 200 7.29 -8.01 -14.87
C TYR A 200 6.35 -8.20 -16.06
N ARG A 201 5.41 -9.14 -16.00
CA ARG A 201 4.42 -9.40 -17.05
C ARG A 201 3.27 -8.40 -17.04
N HIS A 202 3.00 -7.79 -15.89
CA HIS A 202 1.83 -6.92 -15.67
C HIS A 202 2.23 -5.46 -15.39
N CYS A 203 1.28 -4.54 -15.54
CA CYS A 203 1.47 -3.13 -15.22
C CYS A 203 1.35 -2.93 -13.70
N LEU A 204 2.35 -2.29 -13.07
CA LEU A 204 2.31 -2.03 -11.63
C LEU A 204 1.18 -1.07 -11.24
N GLY A 205 0.84 -0.12 -12.11
CA GLY A 205 -0.27 0.80 -11.88
C GLY A 205 -1.63 0.10 -11.85
N GLU A 206 -1.84 -0.89 -12.73
CA GLU A 206 -3.07 -1.70 -12.74
C GLU A 206 -3.15 -2.60 -11.51
N GLN A 207 -2.04 -3.25 -11.13
CA GLN A 207 -2.01 -4.09 -9.93
C GLN A 207 -2.34 -3.28 -8.67
N LEU A 208 -1.69 -2.11 -8.52
CA LEU A 208 -1.95 -1.23 -7.38
C LEU A 208 -3.39 -0.71 -7.35
N GLU A 209 -3.99 -0.40 -8.50
CA GLU A 209 -5.40 -0.02 -8.59
C GLU A 209 -6.30 -1.13 -8.07
N VAL A 210 -6.12 -2.36 -8.57
CA VAL A 210 -6.94 -3.52 -8.18
C VAL A 210 -6.85 -3.74 -6.67
N ASP A 211 -5.64 -3.72 -6.11
CA ASP A 211 -5.45 -3.94 -4.67
C ASP A 211 -6.08 -2.81 -3.81
N LEU A 212 -5.97 -1.55 -4.25
CA LEU A 212 -6.60 -0.41 -3.57
C LEU A 212 -8.13 -0.41 -3.71
N ASP A 213 -8.67 -0.76 -4.87
CA ASP A 213 -10.10 -0.81 -5.14
C ASP A 213 -10.77 -1.90 -4.29
N GLU A 214 -10.17 -3.09 -4.21
CA GLU A 214 -10.67 -4.17 -3.36
C GLU A 214 -10.59 -3.79 -1.87
N LEU A 215 -9.48 -3.18 -1.43
CA LEU A 215 -9.36 -2.66 -0.06
C LEU A 215 -10.51 -1.70 0.28
N LEU A 216 -10.77 -0.72 -0.58
CA LEU A 216 -11.83 0.27 -0.37
C LEU A 216 -13.23 -0.35 -0.47
N LEU A 217 -13.44 -1.31 -1.38
CA LEU A 217 -14.70 -2.03 -1.54
C LEU A 217 -15.09 -2.75 -0.26
N PHE A 218 -14.18 -3.57 0.29
CA PHE A 218 -14.46 -4.33 1.50
C PHE A 218 -14.61 -3.45 2.72
N LEU A 219 -13.90 -2.34 2.79
CA LEU A 219 -14.07 -1.35 3.84
C LEU A 219 -15.45 -0.66 3.80
N GLU A 220 -15.93 -0.26 2.62
CA GLU A 220 -17.28 0.32 2.50
C GLU A 220 -18.36 -0.75 2.74
N ALA A 221 -18.14 -1.99 2.29
CA ALA A 221 -19.03 -3.12 2.58
C ALA A 221 -19.13 -3.39 4.10
N HIS A 222 -18.00 -3.32 4.82
CA HIS A 222 -17.98 -3.38 6.28
C HIS A 222 -18.84 -2.30 6.91
N ARG A 223 -18.66 -1.04 6.48
CA ARG A 223 -19.44 0.09 7.00
C ARG A 223 -20.95 -0.11 6.79
N ILE A 224 -21.36 -0.54 5.60
CA ILE A 224 -22.77 -0.80 5.30
C ILE A 224 -23.30 -1.97 6.13
N ALA A 225 -22.53 -3.04 6.30
CA ALA A 225 -22.93 -4.19 7.11
C ALA A 225 -23.17 -3.80 8.58
N ILE A 226 -22.28 -2.97 9.16
CA ILE A 226 -22.47 -2.40 10.51
C ILE A 226 -23.76 -1.58 10.58
N GLN A 227 -24.04 -0.74 9.58
CA GLN A 227 -25.28 0.07 9.53
C GLN A 227 -26.54 -0.80 9.44
N GLN A 228 -26.45 -1.97 8.81
CA GLN A 228 -27.53 -2.95 8.71
C GLN A 228 -27.60 -3.90 9.91
N ASN A 229 -26.71 -3.74 10.90
CA ASN A 229 -26.53 -4.65 12.03
C ASN A 229 -26.22 -6.10 11.62
N ASP A 230 -25.59 -6.29 10.45
CA ASP A 230 -25.09 -7.59 9.99
C ASP A 230 -23.64 -7.77 10.47
N GLN A 231 -23.50 -8.24 11.72
CA GLN A 231 -22.20 -8.42 12.36
C GLN A 231 -21.33 -9.49 11.67
N LEU A 232 -21.94 -10.48 11.02
CA LEU A 232 -21.23 -11.54 10.34
C LEU A 232 -20.64 -11.04 9.01
N ALA A 233 -21.43 -10.32 8.22
CA ALA A 233 -20.92 -9.67 7.02
C ALA A 233 -19.87 -8.62 7.36
N ALA A 234 -20.07 -7.84 8.43
CA ALA A 234 -19.10 -6.85 8.91
C ALA A 234 -17.76 -7.50 9.30
N TYR A 235 -17.79 -8.62 10.01
CA TYR A 235 -16.57 -9.37 10.36
C TYR A 235 -15.82 -9.85 9.10
N ILE A 236 -16.53 -10.52 8.18
CA ILE A 236 -15.91 -11.10 7.00
C ILE A 236 -15.37 -10.02 6.07
N THR A 237 -16.11 -8.95 5.84
CA THR A 237 -15.62 -7.82 5.03
C THR A 237 -14.39 -7.15 5.65
N LEU A 238 -14.31 -7.06 6.99
CA LEU A 238 -13.11 -6.55 7.66
C LEU A 238 -11.91 -7.50 7.51
N LEU A 239 -12.11 -8.82 7.54
CA LEU A 239 -11.08 -9.81 7.22
C LEU A 239 -10.50 -9.59 5.82
N TYR A 240 -11.37 -9.47 4.81
CA TYR A 240 -10.94 -9.21 3.44
C TYR A 240 -10.20 -7.88 3.31
N CYS A 241 -10.64 -6.84 4.03
CA CYS A 241 -9.92 -5.57 4.12
C CYS A 241 -8.48 -5.77 4.64
N GLY A 242 -8.28 -6.62 5.65
CA GLY A 242 -6.94 -6.99 6.15
C GLY A 242 -6.08 -7.67 5.09
N ILE A 243 -6.64 -8.63 4.36
CA ILE A 243 -5.95 -9.33 3.26
C ILE A 243 -5.52 -8.33 2.17
N HIS A 244 -6.41 -7.44 1.74
CA HIS A 244 -6.05 -6.45 0.71
C HIS A 244 -5.07 -5.40 1.22
N ALA A 245 -5.13 -5.00 2.49
CA ALA A 245 -4.10 -4.14 3.09
C ALA A 245 -2.73 -4.84 3.09
N GLN A 246 -2.69 -6.15 3.40
CA GLN A 246 -1.48 -6.95 3.31
C GLN A 246 -0.95 -7.02 1.86
N ASN A 247 -1.81 -7.19 0.87
CA ASN A 247 -1.42 -7.21 -0.54
C ASN A 247 -0.77 -5.89 -0.98
N VAL A 248 -1.39 -4.74 -0.64
CA VAL A 248 -0.81 -3.43 -0.95
C VAL A 248 0.51 -3.21 -0.20
N SER A 249 0.60 -3.66 1.05
CA SER A 249 1.86 -3.63 1.80
C SER A 249 2.96 -4.45 1.09
N GLY A 250 2.62 -5.67 0.67
CA GLY A 250 3.50 -6.56 -0.07
C GLY A 250 3.94 -5.98 -1.42
N PHE A 251 3.05 -5.31 -2.14
CA PHE A 251 3.37 -4.61 -3.38
C PHE A 251 4.53 -3.61 -3.20
N PHE A 252 4.47 -2.76 -2.17
CA PHE A 252 5.53 -1.79 -1.91
C PHE A 252 6.79 -2.43 -1.31
N LEU A 253 6.63 -3.50 -0.52
CA LEU A 253 7.74 -4.28 0.00
C LEU A 253 8.55 -4.90 -1.14
N ASN A 254 7.89 -5.48 -2.14
CA ASN A 254 8.54 -6.02 -3.33
C ASN A 254 9.34 -4.95 -4.06
N ILE A 255 8.81 -3.72 -4.22
CA ILE A 255 9.55 -2.60 -4.81
C ILE A 255 10.81 -2.27 -4.00
N LYS A 256 10.72 -2.23 -2.66
CA LYS A 256 11.89 -2.04 -1.81
C LYS A 256 12.89 -3.16 -2.06
N ASP A 257 12.48 -4.41 -2.05
CA ASP A 257 13.40 -5.53 -2.13
C ASP A 257 14.13 -5.56 -3.50
N GLU A 258 13.48 -5.09 -4.56
CA GLU A 258 14.13 -4.80 -5.83
C GLU A 258 15.14 -3.65 -5.76
N VAL A 259 14.82 -2.57 -5.02
CA VAL A 259 15.79 -1.49 -4.75
C VAL A 259 17.02 -2.06 -4.04
N ASP A 260 16.86 -2.87 -3.02
CA ASP A 260 17.98 -3.47 -2.29
C ASP A 260 18.82 -4.37 -3.19
N ARG A 261 18.16 -5.15 -4.05
CA ARG A 261 18.85 -5.95 -5.08
C ARG A 261 19.72 -5.07 -5.96
N VAL A 262 19.14 -4.04 -6.55
CA VAL A 262 19.86 -3.14 -7.47
C VAL A 262 20.95 -2.35 -6.76
N ALA A 263 20.69 -1.83 -5.56
CA ALA A 263 21.56 -0.89 -4.87
C ALA A 263 22.64 -1.55 -4.00
N VAL A 264 22.43 -2.79 -3.56
CA VAL A 264 23.26 -3.44 -2.51
C VAL A 264 23.59 -4.90 -2.80
N LEU A 265 22.60 -5.74 -3.14
CA LEU A 265 22.77 -7.19 -3.07
C LEU A 265 23.41 -7.79 -4.33
N ASP A 266 23.02 -7.34 -5.52
CA ASP A 266 23.54 -7.88 -6.77
C ASP A 266 24.87 -7.20 -7.15
N LYS A 267 25.96 -7.95 -6.96
CA LYS A 267 27.34 -7.51 -7.19
C LYS A 267 27.64 -7.14 -8.65
N ARG A 268 26.78 -7.50 -9.60
CA ARG A 268 26.92 -7.08 -11.00
C ARG A 268 26.70 -5.57 -11.14
N PHE A 269 25.92 -4.96 -10.24
CA PHE A 269 25.80 -3.50 -10.19
C PHE A 269 27.05 -2.87 -9.57
N SER A 270 27.86 -2.22 -10.42
CA SER A 270 29.11 -1.58 -9.99
C SER A 270 28.90 -0.14 -9.50
N TRP A 271 28.41 0.07 -8.28
CA TRP A 271 28.22 1.42 -7.74
C TRP A 271 29.52 2.08 -7.26
N PRO A 272 29.64 3.42 -7.31
CA PRO A 272 30.75 4.11 -6.66
C PRO A 272 30.73 3.82 -5.15
N PRO A 273 31.92 3.76 -4.49
CA PRO A 273 31.99 3.51 -3.06
C PRO A 273 31.20 4.59 -2.31
N ARG A 274 30.33 4.17 -1.37
CA ARG A 274 29.62 5.10 -0.51
C ARG A 274 30.65 5.91 0.28
N GLN A 275 30.64 7.23 0.12
CA GLN A 275 31.40 8.07 1.04
C GLN A 275 30.87 7.78 2.45
N PRO A 276 31.73 7.51 3.43
CA PRO A 276 31.28 7.27 4.80
C PRO A 276 30.44 8.47 5.22
N ARG A 277 29.22 8.23 5.71
CA ARG A 277 28.40 9.29 6.31
C ARG A 277 29.27 9.93 7.39
N LEU A 278 29.71 11.16 7.16
CA LEU A 278 30.40 11.95 8.17
C LEU A 278 29.41 12.04 9.33
N GLY A 279 29.71 11.33 10.42
CA GLY A 279 28.85 11.28 11.59
C GLY A 279 28.57 12.68 12.09
N GLY A 280 27.30 13.06 12.05
CA GLY A 280 26.75 14.23 12.72
C GLY A 280 25.93 13.79 13.92
#